data_AF-A0A3N5MGH4-F1
#
_entry.id   AF-A0A3N5MGH4-F1
#
_cell.length_a   1.000
_cell.length_b   1.000
_cell.length_c   1.000
_cell.angle_alpha   90.00
_cell.angle_beta   90.00
_cell.angle_gamma   90.00
#
_symmetry.space_group_name_H-M   'P 1'
#
loop_
_entity.id
_entity.type
_entity.pdbx_description
1 polymer ?
#
loop_
_entity_poly.entity_id
_entity_poly.type
_entity_poly.pdbx_seq_one_letter_code
_entity_poly.pdbx_strand_id
1 'polypeptide(L)'
;MLLATKLFLPLQQTGTIQRHRLYHMLDQSWAGQVLLVLLSAPPGYGKTTLLSSWVQTRQIPCAWVSLDEVDNDPARFFSLLLYALETHVQGMQDLLSVLNLPQ
;
A
#
# COMPACT_ATOMS: atom_id res chain seq x y z
N MET A 1 1.29 -16.90 -10.67
CA MET A 1 -0.09 -16.80 -10.18
C MET A 1 -0.15 -15.66 -9.17
N LEU A 2 -0.88 -14.59 -9.47
CA LEU A 2 -1.07 -13.46 -8.55
C LEU A 2 -2.11 -13.87 -7.50
N LEU A 3 -1.76 -13.78 -6.21
CA LEU A 3 -2.74 -13.93 -5.15
C LEU A 3 -3.45 -12.60 -4.95
N ALA A 4 -4.75 -12.57 -5.23
CA ALA A 4 -5.58 -11.37 -5.08
C ALA A 4 -5.49 -10.77 -3.66
N THR A 5 -5.28 -11.60 -2.63
CA THR A 5 -5.07 -11.17 -1.24
C THR A 5 -3.94 -10.18 -1.04
N LYS A 6 -2.91 -10.18 -1.90
CA LYS A 6 -1.80 -9.21 -1.81
C LYS A 6 -2.23 -7.79 -2.15
N LEU A 7 -3.32 -7.63 -2.90
CA LEU A 7 -3.81 -6.34 -3.41
C LEU A 7 -4.94 -5.72 -2.56
N PHE A 8 -5.43 -6.45 -1.56
CA PHE A 8 -6.53 -5.98 -0.72
C PHE A 8 -6.02 -5.19 0.49
N LEU A 9 -6.57 -4.00 0.66
CA LEU A 9 -6.43 -3.23 1.89
C LEU A 9 -7.02 -4.03 3.07
N PRO A 10 -6.24 -4.34 4.12
CA PRO A 10 -6.75 -5.04 5.29
C PRO A 10 -7.91 -4.27 5.94
N LEU A 11 -9.02 -4.96 6.23
CA LEU A 11 -10.18 -4.36 6.89
C LEU A 11 -9.81 -3.82 8.28
N GLN A 12 -10.41 -2.70 8.66
CA GLN A 12 -10.31 -2.19 10.01
C GLN A 12 -10.88 -3.20 11.00
N GLN A 13 -10.06 -3.68 11.94
CA GLN A 13 -10.54 -4.56 13.00
C GLN A 13 -11.30 -3.74 14.05
N THR A 14 -12.45 -4.24 14.49
CA THR A 14 -13.22 -3.67 15.60
C THR A 14 -12.39 -3.72 16.89
N GLY A 15 -12.38 -2.63 17.67
CA GLY A 15 -11.62 -2.54 18.92
C GLY A 15 -10.18 -2.02 18.78
N THR A 16 -9.78 -1.56 17.59
CA THR A 16 -8.46 -0.93 17.39
C THR A 16 -8.37 0.41 18.12
N ILE A 17 -7.32 0.61 18.92
CA ILE A 17 -7.03 1.90 19.56
C ILE A 17 -6.50 2.89 18.53
N GLN A 18 -7.19 4.03 18.36
CA GLN A 18 -6.76 5.11 17.49
C GLN A 18 -5.50 5.81 18.06
N ARG A 19 -4.38 5.66 17.36
CA ARG A 19 -3.11 6.31 17.71
C ARG A 19 -3.05 7.72 17.14
N HIS A 20 -3.82 8.64 17.72
CA HIS A 20 -4.00 10.02 17.26
C HIS A 20 -2.70 10.74 16.90
N ARG A 21 -1.64 10.58 17.70
CA ARG A 21 -0.32 11.17 17.43
C ARG A 21 0.26 10.72 16.09
N LEU A 22 0.14 9.43 15.76
CA LEU A 22 0.66 8.87 14.50
C LEU A 22 -0.23 9.23 13.32
N TYR A 23 -1.55 9.32 13.52
CA TYR A 23 -2.46 9.82 12.49
C TYR A 23 -2.11 11.24 12.10
N HIS A 24 -1.84 12.10 13.07
CA HIS A 24 -1.45 13.48 12.81
C HIS A 24 -0.14 13.57 12.01
N MET A 25 0.85 12.71 12.29
CA MET A 25 2.08 12.66 11.50
C MET A 25 1.84 12.23 10.05
N LEU A 26 0.94 11.25 9.83
CA LEU A 26 0.54 10.82 8.49
C LEU A 26 -0.27 11.90 7.77
N ASP A 27 -1.21 12.55 8.46
CA ASP A 27 -2.02 13.66 7.93
C ASP A 27 -1.11 14.83 7.49
N GLN A 28 -0.10 15.18 8.29
CA GLN A 28 0.88 16.21 7.94
C GLN A 28 1.73 15.81 6.72
N SER A 29 2.17 14.55 6.65
CA SER A 29 2.96 14.06 5.52
C SER A 29 2.15 14.06 4.23
N TRP A 30 0.88 13.66 4.30
CA TRP A 30 -0.07 13.69 3.19
C TRP A 30 -0.35 15.12 2.72
N ALA A 31 -0.69 16.02 3.64
CA ALA A 31 -0.95 17.43 3.33
C ALA A 31 0.29 18.15 2.76
N GLY A 32 1.48 17.78 3.25
CA GLY A 32 2.76 18.28 2.76
C GLY A 32 3.24 17.66 1.44
N GLN A 33 2.47 16.77 0.83
CA GLN A 33 2.81 16.08 -0.43
C GLN A 33 4.17 15.35 -0.37
N VAL A 34 4.49 14.78 0.79
CA VAL A 34 5.70 13.98 0.96
C VAL A 34 5.62 12.75 0.06
N LEU A 35 6.61 12.55 -0.81
CA LEU A 35 6.61 11.47 -1.81
C LEU A 35 6.79 10.06 -1.21
N LEU A 36 7.49 9.96 -0.08
CA LEU A 36 7.79 8.67 0.56
C LEU A 36 7.75 8.77 2.08
N VAL A 37 6.94 7.92 2.71
CA VAL A 37 6.89 7.74 4.16
C VAL A 37 7.28 6.31 4.50
N LEU A 38 8.34 6.14 5.28
CA LEU A 38 8.78 4.83 5.77
C LEU A 38 8.30 4.62 7.21
N LEU A 39 7.49 3.58 7.42
CA LEU A 39 7.06 3.16 8.75
C LEU A 39 7.80 1.88 9.17
N SER A 40 8.75 2.02 10.10
CA SER A 40 9.54 0.90 10.64
C SER A 40 9.26 0.64 12.12
N ALA A 41 9.07 -0.62 12.48
CA ALA A 41 8.88 -1.12 13.84
C ALA A 41 9.00 -2.66 13.84
N PRO A 42 9.23 -3.32 14.99
CA PRO A 42 9.25 -4.78 15.06
C PRO A 42 7.89 -5.44 14.66
N PRO A 43 7.88 -6.76 14.39
CA PRO A 43 6.63 -7.52 14.20
C PRO A 43 5.65 -7.32 15.37
N GLY A 44 4.35 -7.30 15.09
CA GLY A 44 3.31 -7.13 16.12
C GLY A 44 3.04 -5.70 16.60
N TYR A 45 3.83 -4.69 16.22
CA TYR A 45 3.62 -3.30 16.66
C TYR A 45 2.42 -2.58 16.04
N GLY A 46 1.67 -3.24 15.16
CA GLY A 46 0.46 -2.70 14.53
C GLY A 46 0.72 -1.74 13.37
N LYS A 47 1.82 -1.90 12.62
CA LYS A 47 2.14 -1.05 11.45
C LYS A 47 1.05 -1.10 10.38
N THR A 48 0.71 -2.32 9.96
CA THR A 48 -0.35 -2.57 8.97
C THR A 48 -1.69 -2.04 9.46
N THR A 49 -2.03 -2.31 10.73
CA THR A 49 -3.26 -1.83 11.37
C THR A 49 -3.33 -0.31 11.42
N LEU A 50 -2.22 0.37 11.72
CA LEU A 50 -2.14 1.83 11.73
C LEU A 50 -2.45 2.40 10.34
N LEU A 51 -1.75 1.90 9.31
CA LEU A 51 -1.90 2.40 7.94
C LEU A 51 -3.28 2.10 7.38
N SER A 52 -3.77 0.86 7.50
CA SER A 52 -5.08 0.49 6.96
C SER A 52 -6.22 1.26 7.61
N SER A 53 -6.19 1.38 8.94
CA SER A 53 -7.19 2.15 9.68
C SER A 53 -7.11 3.65 9.38
N TRP A 54 -5.91 4.21 9.19
CA TRP A 54 -5.74 5.62 8.81
C TRP A 54 -6.33 5.89 7.42
N VAL A 55 -5.99 5.07 6.42
CA VAL A 55 -6.54 5.16 5.05
C VAL A 55 -8.07 5.08 5.06
N GLN A 56 -8.64 4.12 5.80
CA GLN A 56 -10.09 3.92 5.91
C GLN A 56 -10.77 5.08 6.64
N THR A 57 -10.21 5.54 7.75
CA THR A 57 -10.75 6.65 8.56
C THR A 57 -10.73 7.97 7.78
N ARG A 58 -9.68 8.21 6.98
CA ARG A 58 -9.52 9.42 6.17
C ARG A 58 -10.11 9.31 4.77
N GLN A 59 -10.62 8.13 4.40
CA GLN A 59 -11.18 7.84 3.08
C GLN A 59 -10.21 8.19 1.93
N ILE A 60 -8.92 7.90 2.13
CA ILE A 60 -7.89 8.21 1.15
C ILE A 60 -7.95 7.15 0.03
N PRO A 61 -8.02 7.55 -1.26
CA PRO A 61 -7.85 6.62 -2.37
C PRO A 61 -6.48 5.94 -2.28
N CYS A 62 -6.44 4.62 -2.20
CA CYS A 62 -5.22 3.89 -1.85
C CYS A 62 -5.16 2.53 -2.56
N ALA A 63 -4.15 2.39 -3.42
CA ALA A 63 -3.70 1.08 -3.88
C ALA A 63 -2.85 0.43 -2.79
N TRP A 64 -3.14 -0.84 -2.46
CA TRP A 64 -2.41 -1.60 -1.45
C TRP A 64 -1.63 -2.74 -2.10
N VAL A 65 -0.38 -2.94 -1.68
CA VAL A 65 0.44 -4.09 -2.08
C VAL A 65 1.11 -4.68 -0.85
N SER A 66 0.83 -5.94 -0.58
CA SER A 66 1.53 -6.73 0.44
C SER A 66 2.66 -7.50 -0.23
N LEU A 67 3.91 -7.16 0.11
CA LEU A 67 5.11 -7.76 -0.44
C LEU A 67 5.64 -8.85 0.48
N ASP A 68 6.17 -9.92 -0.12
CA ASP A 68 6.95 -10.96 0.57
C ASP A 68 8.24 -11.27 -0.22
N GLU A 69 9.00 -12.27 0.25
CA GLU A 69 10.30 -12.62 -0.33
C GLU A 69 10.22 -13.04 -1.80
N VAL A 70 9.09 -13.60 -2.26
CA VAL A 70 8.95 -14.07 -3.66
C VAL A 70 8.66 -12.93 -4.64
N ASP A 71 8.38 -11.73 -4.12
CA ASP A 71 8.16 -10.50 -4.88
C ASP A 71 9.46 -9.68 -5.03
N ASN A 72 10.60 -10.18 -4.57
CA ASN A 72 11.91 -9.53 -4.74
C ASN A 72 12.48 -9.63 -6.17
N ASP A 73 11.67 -10.11 -7.11
CA ASP A 73 11.93 -10.01 -8.54
C ASP A 73 11.33 -8.69 -9.07
N PRO A 74 12.10 -7.82 -9.73
CA PRO A 74 11.61 -6.52 -10.21
C PRO A 74 10.36 -6.64 -11.10
N ALA A 75 10.32 -7.62 -12.00
CA ALA A 75 9.18 -7.79 -12.90
C ALA A 75 7.90 -8.15 -12.13
N ARG A 76 8.00 -9.02 -11.11
CA ARG A 76 6.88 -9.32 -10.20
C ARG A 76 6.46 -8.12 -9.36
N PHE A 77 7.41 -7.41 -8.77
CA PHE A 77 7.14 -6.22 -7.98
C PHE A 77 6.34 -5.18 -8.78
N PHE A 78 6.83 -4.83 -9.97
CA PHE A 78 6.16 -3.84 -10.81
C PHE A 78 4.83 -4.35 -11.36
N SER A 79 4.71 -5.64 -11.65
CA SER A 79 3.42 -6.25 -11.99
C SER A 79 2.41 -6.03 -10.87
N LEU A 80 2.74 -6.43 -9.64
CA LEU A 80 1.86 -6.23 -8.47
C LEU A 80 1.48 -4.76 -8.27
N LEU A 81 2.46 -3.86 -8.39
CA LEU A 81 2.24 -2.42 -8.25
C LEU A 81 1.25 -1.89 -9.30
N LEU A 82 1.45 -2.22 -10.57
CA LEU A 82 0.59 -1.75 -11.65
C LEU A 82 -0.81 -2.37 -11.59
N TYR A 83 -0.92 -3.65 -11.20
CA TYR A 83 -2.22 -4.27 -10.89
C TYR A 83 -2.95 -3.55 -9.76
N ALA A 84 -2.25 -3.14 -8.70
CA ALA A 84 -2.85 -2.39 -7.61
C ALA A 84 -3.34 -1.01 -8.06
N LEU A 85 -2.54 -0.31 -8.87
CA LEU A 85 -2.88 1.03 -9.37
C LEU A 85 -4.02 1.03 -10.39
N GLU A 86 -4.17 -0.03 -11.19
CA GLU A 86 -5.27 -0.17 -12.16
C GLU A 86 -6.65 -0.06 -11.49
N THR A 87 -6.75 -0.44 -10.21
CA THR A 87 -8.00 -0.35 -9.45
C THR A 87 -8.47 1.09 -9.19
N HIS A 88 -7.57 2.08 -9.35
CA HIS A 88 -7.83 3.50 -9.13
C HIS A 88 -7.56 4.38 -10.35
N VAL A 89 -6.67 3.97 -11.25
CA VAL A 89 -6.28 4.72 -12.46
C VAL A 89 -6.26 3.75 -13.64
N GLN A 90 -7.08 4.00 -14.66
CA GLN A 90 -7.14 3.14 -15.85
C GLN A 90 -5.88 3.25 -16.71
N GLY A 91 -5.48 2.14 -17.33
CA GLY A 91 -4.37 2.08 -18.30
C GLY A 91 -2.98 1.96 -17.65
N MET A 92 -2.92 1.63 -16.35
CA MET A 92 -1.67 1.37 -15.64
C MET A 92 -1.03 0.04 -16.06
N GLN A 93 -1.82 -0.94 -16.47
CA GLN A 93 -1.28 -2.21 -16.95
C GLN A 93 -0.52 -2.07 -18.28
N ASP A 94 -0.90 -1.11 -19.12
CA ASP A 94 -0.22 -0.87 -20.41
C ASP A 94 1.23 -0.40 -20.21
N LEU A 95 1.55 0.23 -19.07
CA LEU A 95 2.91 0.61 -18.70
C LEU A 95 3.85 -0.59 -18.50
N LEU A 96 3.34 -1.79 -18.21
CA LEU A 96 4.19 -2.99 -18.13
C LEU A 96 4.92 -3.24 -19.46
N SER A 97 4.25 -2.97 -20.58
CA SER A 97 4.85 -3.13 -21.91
C SER A 97 5.95 -2.11 -22.20
N VAL A 98 5.90 -0.94 -21.57
CA VAL A 98 6.86 0.17 -21.74
C VAL A 98 8.06 0.01 -20.81
N LEU A 99 7.88 -0.60 -19.64
CA LEU A 99 8.92 -0.73 -18.62
C LEU A 99 10.03 -1.73 -18.95
N ASN A 100 10.01 -2.40 -20.12
CA ASN A 100 11.04 -3.37 -20.55
C ASN A 100 11.41 -4.40 -19.45
N LEU A 101 10.44 -4.77 -18.62
CA LEU A 101 10.64 -5.80 -17.61
C LEU A 101 10.62 -7.16 -18.31
N PRO A 102 11.62 -8.03 -18.10
CA PRO A 102 11.60 -9.37 -18.66
C PRO A 102 10.35 -10.11 -18.18
N GLN A 103 9.66 -10.79 -19.10
CA GLN A 103 8.46 -11.58 -18.79
C GLN A 103 8.77 -12.83 -17.96
#